data_AF-A0A259RQM2-F1
#
_entry.id   AF-A0A259RQM2-F1
#
_cell.length_a   1.000
_cell.length_b   1.000
_cell.length_c   1.000
_cell.angle_alpha   90.00
_cell.angle_beta   90.00
_cell.angle_gamma   90.00
#
_symmetry.space_group_name_H-M   'P 1'
#
loop_
_entity.id
_entity.type
_entity.pdbx_description
1 polymer ?
#
loop_
_entity_poly.entity_id
_entity_poly.type
_entity_poly.pdbx_seq_one_letter_code
_entity_poly.pdbx_strand_id
1 'polypeptide(L)'
;TQIAAGNAGIIGAMIESHLVGGRQDVHPDRPLVFGQSITDACIAWEDSVGVIQRLAEAVRIRRAGGGVLVDVCASHEQPAH
;
A
#
# COMPACT_ATOMS: atom_id res chain seq x y z
N THR A 1 -7.71 8.40 -3.02
CA THR A 1 -7.83 7.24 -3.94
C THR A 1 -9.20 7.27 -4.60
N GLN A 2 -9.41 6.56 -5.72
CA GLN A 2 -10.74 6.48 -6.36
C GLN A 2 -11.82 5.92 -5.41
N ILE A 3 -11.44 4.96 -4.55
CA ILE A 3 -12.33 4.41 -3.51
C ILE A 3 -12.80 5.53 -2.57
N ALA A 4 -11.88 6.33 -2.01
CA ALA A 4 -12.22 7.43 -1.11
C ALA A 4 -13.07 8.51 -1.77
N ALA A 5 -12.89 8.73 -3.08
CA ALA A 5 -13.67 9.67 -3.88
C ALA A 5 -15.09 9.16 -4.23
N GLY A 6 -15.51 8.00 -3.69
CA GLY A 6 -16.87 7.50 -3.87
C GLY A 6 -17.05 6.50 -5.03
N ASN A 7 -15.99 6.07 -5.72
CA ASN A 7 -16.13 5.10 -6.81
C ASN A 7 -16.66 3.75 -6.27
N ALA A 8 -17.92 3.45 -6.60
CA ALA A 8 -18.60 2.21 -6.21
C ALA A 8 -18.27 1.03 -7.13
N GLY A 9 -17.70 1.26 -8.32
CA GLY A 9 -17.30 0.22 -9.27
C GLY A 9 -16.05 -0.55 -8.86
N ILE A 10 -15.25 -0.03 -7.93
CA ILE A 10 -14.09 -0.73 -7.37
C ILE A 10 -14.54 -1.52 -6.14
N ILE A 11 -14.64 -2.84 -6.31
CA ILE A 11 -15.11 -3.77 -5.27
C ILE A 11 -13.96 -4.42 -4.48
N GLY A 12 -12.75 -4.45 -5.03
CA GLY A 12 -11.59 -5.11 -4.42
C GLY A 12 -10.29 -4.78 -5.16
N ALA A 13 -9.17 -5.16 -4.54
CA ALA A 13 -7.83 -5.06 -5.10
C ALA A 13 -7.00 -6.28 -4.66
N MET A 14 -6.05 -6.67 -5.50
CA MET A 14 -5.09 -7.74 -5.21
C MET A 14 -3.70 -7.11 -5.04
N ILE A 15 -2.96 -7.56 -4.03
CA ILE A 15 -1.60 -7.06 -3.71
C ILE A 15 -0.70 -8.27 -3.49
N GLU A 16 0.43 -8.32 -4.19
CA GLU A 16 1.49 -9.31 -3.96
C GLU A 16 2.50 -8.76 -2.95
N SER A 17 2.56 -9.40 -1.79
CA SER A 17 3.40 -9.00 -0.66
C SER A 17 4.10 -10.21 -0.05
N HIS A 18 5.26 -9.96 0.54
CA HIS A 18 5.98 -10.96 1.30
C HIS A 18 6.75 -10.28 2.44
N LEU A 19 7.43 -11.04 3.31
CA LEU A 19 8.15 -10.46 4.44
C LEU A 19 9.26 -9.53 3.96
N VAL A 20 10.01 -9.96 2.95
CA VAL A 20 11.08 -9.23 2.29
C VAL A 20 10.64 -8.90 0.87
N GLY A 21 10.79 -7.64 0.48
CA GLY A 21 10.43 -7.16 -0.85
C GLY A 21 11.32 -7.71 -1.97
N GLY A 22 10.85 -7.60 -3.20
CA GLY A 22 11.51 -8.10 -4.40
C GLY A 22 11.28 -9.59 -4.63
N ARG A 23 12.20 -10.20 -5.38
CA ARG A 23 12.26 -11.64 -5.67
C ARG A 23 13.70 -12.14 -5.61
N GLN A 24 13.87 -13.44 -5.51
CA GLN A 24 15.16 -14.13 -5.56
C GLN A 24 15.11 -15.31 -6.54
N ASP A 25 16.27 -15.64 -7.10
CA ASP A 25 16.44 -16.83 -7.95
C ASP A 25 16.83 -18.05 -7.12
N VAL A 26 16.32 -19.22 -7.53
CA VAL A 26 16.68 -20.50 -6.90
C VAL A 26 17.97 -21.01 -7.52
N HIS A 27 19.02 -21.08 -6.70
CA HIS A 27 20.30 -21.68 -7.06
C HIS A 27 20.62 -22.85 -6.12
N PRO A 28 21.13 -23.98 -6.63
CA PRO A 28 21.40 -25.16 -5.82
C PRO A 28 22.46 -24.90 -4.72
N ASP A 29 23.38 -23.96 -4.96
CA ASP A 29 24.51 -23.68 -4.06
C ASP A 29 24.30 -22.46 -3.15
N ARG A 30 23.10 -21.87 -3.12
CA ARG A 30 22.81 -20.68 -2.32
C ARG A 30 21.56 -20.87 -1.47
N PRO A 31 21.63 -20.61 -0.15
CA PRO A 31 20.43 -20.64 0.68
C PRO A 31 19.48 -19.50 0.26
N LEU A 32 18.17 -19.78 0.32
CA LEU A 32 17.14 -18.77 0.07
C LEU A 32 17.03 -17.81 1.24
N VAL A 33 16.80 -16.54 0.94
CA VAL A 33 16.35 -15.56 1.92
C VAL A 33 14.93 -15.92 2.34
N PHE A 34 14.76 -16.25 3.61
CA PHE A 34 13.45 -16.56 4.15
C PHE A 34 12.51 -15.36 3.97
N GLY A 35 11.31 -15.61 3.46
CA GLY A 35 10.30 -14.58 3.30
C GLY A 35 10.50 -13.65 2.10
N GLN A 36 11.36 -13.99 1.12
CA GLN A 36 11.44 -13.31 -0.18
C GLN A 36 10.90 -14.21 -1.31
N SER A 37 10.10 -13.66 -2.22
CA SER A 37 9.43 -14.41 -3.29
C SER A 37 10.43 -15.08 -4.25
N ILE A 38 10.10 -16.25 -4.81
CA ILE A 38 10.89 -16.91 -5.88
C ILE A 38 10.24 -16.78 -7.27
N THR A 39 9.02 -16.24 -7.33
CA THR A 39 8.26 -16.02 -8.56
C THR A 39 8.31 -14.55 -8.93
N ASP A 40 7.23 -13.81 -8.72
CA ASP A 40 7.11 -12.39 -9.02
C ASP A 40 7.60 -11.54 -7.83
N ALA A 41 8.00 -10.30 -8.13
CA ALA A 41 8.52 -9.39 -7.12
C ALA A 41 7.39 -8.84 -6.24
N CYS A 42 7.48 -9.08 -4.93
CA CYS A 42 6.51 -8.60 -3.95
C CYS A 42 6.95 -7.28 -3.29
N ILE A 43 6.01 -6.52 -2.73
CA ILE A 43 6.36 -5.49 -1.74
C ILE A 43 6.71 -6.10 -0.38
N ALA A 44 7.49 -5.39 0.44
CA ALA A 44 7.84 -5.84 1.79
C ALA A 44 6.65 -5.71 2.76
N TRP A 45 6.81 -6.30 3.95
CA TRP A 45 5.76 -6.28 4.97
C TRP A 45 5.43 -4.87 5.45
N GLU A 46 6.44 -4.03 5.65
CA GLU A 46 6.29 -2.65 6.13
C GLU A 46 5.43 -1.83 5.16
N ASP A 47 5.67 -1.98 3.85
CA ASP A 47 4.87 -1.32 2.81
C ASP A 47 3.44 -1.87 2.75
N SER A 48 3.29 -3.18 2.95
CA SER A 48 2.00 -3.87 2.95
C SER A 48 1.06 -3.32 4.03
N VAL A 49 1.58 -3.12 5.24
CA VAL A 49 0.84 -2.50 6.34
C VAL A 49 0.35 -1.10 5.92
N GLY A 50 1.21 -0.30 5.32
CA GLY A 50 0.85 1.04 4.83
C GLY A 50 -0.24 1.00 3.75
N VAL A 51 -0.15 0.07 2.79
CA VAL A 51 -1.17 -0.11 1.75
C VAL A 51 -2.52 -0.51 2.35
N ILE A 52 -2.54 -1.50 3.25
CA ILE A 52 -3.77 -1.99 3.90
C ILE A 52 -4.42 -0.87 4.71
N GLN A 53 -3.65 -0.11 5.48
CA GLN A 53 -4.16 1.02 6.27
C GLN A 53 -4.76 2.11 5.37
N ARG A 54 -4.09 2.47 4.27
CA ARG A 54 -4.59 3.47 3.31
C ARG A 54 -5.87 3.02 2.61
N LEU A 55 -5.97 1.73 2.25
CA LEU A 55 -7.20 1.17 1.67
C LEU A 55 -8.34 1.13 2.68
N ALA A 56 -8.07 0.75 3.93
CA ALA A 56 -9.05 0.78 5.01
C ALA A 56 -9.58 2.20 5.27
N GLU A 57 -8.70 3.21 5.30
CA GLU A 57 -9.08 4.63 5.40
C GLU A 57 -9.98 5.03 4.23
N ALA A 58 -9.58 4.72 2.99
CA ALA A 58 -10.38 5.05 1.81
C ALA A 58 -11.79 4.44 1.85
N VAL A 59 -11.92 3.19 2.33
CA VAL A 59 -13.22 2.55 2.50
C VAL A 59 -14.05 3.23 3.59
N ARG A 60 -13.44 3.64 4.71
CA ARG A 60 -14.12 4.39 5.77
C ARG A 60 -14.65 5.74 5.26
N ILE A 61 -13.82 6.51 4.56
CA ILE A 61 -14.22 7.79 3.94
C ILE A 61 -15.40 7.61 2.99
N ARG A 62 -15.35 6.60 2.12
CA ARG A 62 -16.46 6.29 1.20
C ARG A 62 -17.76 6.00 1.94
N ARG A 63 -17.69 5.18 2.99
CA ARG A 63 -18.87 4.79 3.80
C ARG A 63 -19.49 5.98 4.55
N ALA A 64 -18.69 6.98 4.88
CA ALA A 64 -19.17 8.22 5.51
C ALA A 64 -19.86 9.19 4.52
N GLY A 65 -20.06 8.81 3.26
CA GLY A 65 -20.79 9.63 2.28
C GLY A 65 -19.92 10.42 1.31
N GLY A 66 -18.60 10.21 1.31
CA GLY A 66 -17.67 10.64 0.25
C GLY A 66 -17.74 12.13 -0.12
N GLY A 67 -17.12 12.99 0.68
CA GLY A 67 -16.86 14.40 0.35
C GLY A 67 -15.62 14.87 1.11
N VAL A 68 -14.64 15.39 0.39
CA VAL A 68 -13.30 15.77 0.88
C VAL A 68 -13.36 16.70 2.10
N LEU A 69 -12.63 16.33 3.15
CA LEU A 69 -11.76 17.25 3.89
C LEU A 69 -10.38 16.60 3.96
N VAL A 70 -9.58 16.75 2.90
CA VAL A 70 -8.13 16.56 3.04
C VAL A 70 -7.58 17.83 3.64
N ASP A 71 -7.21 17.77 4.91
CA ASP A 71 -5.94 18.34 5.29
C ASP A 71 -5.25 17.43 6.31
N VAL A 72 -4.34 16.59 5.81
CA VAL A 72 -3.35 15.87 6.62
C VAL A 72 -1.94 16.26 6.16
N CYS A 73 -1.79 17.43 5.51
CA CYS A 73 -0.47 17.95 5.11
C CYS A 73 -0.17 19.36 5.63
N ALA A 74 -1.06 20.04 6.36
CA ALA A 74 -0.71 21.26 7.08
C ALA A 74 -0.03 20.95 8.42
N SER A 75 1.21 20.48 8.36
CA SER A 75 2.21 20.71 9.41
C SER A 75 3.58 20.48 8.80
N HIS A 76 4.14 21.48 8.11
CA HIS A 76 5.50 21.97 8.26
C HIS A 76 5.61 23.28 7.44
N GLU A 77 5.82 24.38 8.17
CA GLU A 77 5.88 25.80 7.82
C GLU A 77 6.16 26.29 6.37
N GLN A 78 5.41 27.34 5.98
CA GLN A 78 5.81 28.48 5.12
C GLN A 78 6.72 29.48 5.91
N PRO A 79 7.30 30.58 5.33
CA PRO A 79 7.81 30.89 3.98
C PRO A 79 9.20 31.63 4.02
N ALA A 80 9.83 31.96 2.87
CA ALA A 80 10.52 33.26 2.61
C ALA A 80 11.19 33.31 1.22
N HIS A 81 10.94 34.43 0.52
CA HIS A 81 11.49 34.95 -0.76
C HIS A 81 10.97 34.39 -2.09
#